data_AF-A0A359LR18-F1
#
_entry.id   AF-A0A359LR18-F1
#
_cell.length_a   1.000
_cell.length_b   1.000
_cell.length_c   1.000
_cell.angle_alpha   90.00
_cell.angle_beta   90.00
_cell.angle_gamma   90.00
#
_symmetry.space_group_name_H-M   'P 1'
#
loop_
_entity.id
_entity.type
_entity.pdbx_description
1 polymer ?
#
loop_
_entity_poly.entity_id
_entity_poly.type
_entity_poly.pdbx_seq_one_letter_code
_entity_poly.pdbx_strand_id
1 'polypeptide(L)'
;MTPEQAAQALAVQRSRIDTLDLRLLELFNERALVVQEIGRIKQQVEMPIYEPKREEEVFRNVLGHNSGPLPNDAVKRLFERIIDEMRTVQKKQMERSGGPGR
;
A
#
# COMPACT_ATOMS: atom_id res chain seq x y z
N MET A 1 -2.45 -17.86 35.03
CA MET A 1 -1.64 -16.70 34.58
C MET A 1 -1.84 -15.58 35.59
N THR A 2 -0.76 -15.05 36.17
CA THR A 2 -0.82 -13.86 37.05
C THR A 2 -0.92 -12.58 36.21
N PRO A 3 -1.34 -11.44 36.78
CA PRO A 3 -1.34 -10.15 36.08
C PRO A 3 0.05 -9.77 35.51
N GLU A 4 1.12 -10.09 36.23
CA GLU A 4 2.50 -9.88 35.78
C GLU A 4 2.86 -10.74 34.57
N GLN A 5 2.49 -12.04 34.60
CA GLN A 5 2.67 -12.93 33.44
C GLN A 5 1.87 -12.46 32.21
N ALA A 6 0.67 -11.91 32.43
CA ALA A 6 -0.16 -11.32 31.38
C ALA A 6 0.52 -10.11 30.74
N ALA A 7 1.05 -9.20 31.56
CA ALA A 7 1.75 -8.00 31.11
C ALA A 7 3.00 -8.36 30.29
N GLN A 8 3.78 -9.35 30.75
CA GLN A 8 4.94 -9.86 30.01
C GLN A 8 4.54 -10.43 28.65
N ALA A 9 3.49 -11.26 28.60
CA ALA A 9 3.01 -11.86 27.36
C ALA A 9 2.51 -10.79 26.36
N LEU A 10 1.81 -9.77 26.85
CA LEU A 10 1.36 -8.63 26.03
C LEU A 10 2.55 -7.84 25.46
N ALA A 11 3.58 -7.58 26.26
CA ALA A 11 4.77 -6.87 25.80
C ALA A 11 5.46 -7.61 24.64
N VAL A 12 5.55 -8.94 24.72
CA VAL A 12 6.11 -9.78 23.64
C VAL A 12 5.29 -9.66 22.35
N GLN A 13 3.96 -9.73 22.44
CA GLN A 13 3.12 -9.61 21.24
C GLN A 13 3.16 -8.20 20.63
N ARG A 14 3.27 -7.15 21.45
CA ARG A 14 3.42 -5.77 20.95
C ARG A 14 4.74 -5.58 20.19
N SER A 15 5.85 -6.07 20.73
CA SER A 15 7.14 -6.04 20.02
C SER A 15 7.10 -6.80 18.69
N ARG A 16 6.32 -7.89 18.64
CA ARG A 16 6.07 -8.60 17.38
C ARG A 16 5.26 -7.76 16.39
N ILE A 17 4.25 -7.00 16.85
CA ILE A 17 3.50 -6.06 16.01
C ILE A 17 4.43 -4.99 15.47
N ASP A 18 5.26 -4.37 16.31
CA ASP A 18 6.21 -3.33 15.87
C ASP A 18 7.12 -3.83 14.75
N THR A 19 7.59 -5.08 14.85
CA THR A 19 8.41 -5.71 13.80
C THR A 19 7.63 -5.92 12.50
N LEU A 20 6.35 -6.31 12.59
CA LEU A 20 5.49 -6.49 11.42
C LEU A 20 5.19 -5.14 10.75
N ASP A 21 4.95 -4.10 11.54
CA ASP A 21 4.65 -2.76 11.03
C ASP A 21 5.83 -2.18 10.24
N LEU A 22 7.07 -2.40 10.70
CA LEU A 22 8.27 -2.01 9.93
C LEU A 22 8.36 -2.74 8.59
N ARG A 23 8.04 -4.04 8.54
CA ARG A 23 8.00 -4.79 7.28
C ARG A 23 6.90 -4.32 6.34
N LEU A 24 5.73 -3.96 6.88
CA LEU A 24 4.66 -3.37 6.09
C LEU A 24 5.10 -2.03 5.50
N LEU A 25 5.79 -1.18 6.28
CA LEU A 25 6.34 0.08 5.81
C LEU A 25 7.36 -0.11 4.68
N GLU A 26 8.26 -1.09 4.81
CA GLU A 26 9.21 -1.46 3.75
C GLU A 26 8.48 -1.83 2.46
N LEU A 27 7.47 -2.72 2.53
CA LEU A 27 6.67 -3.14 1.37
C LEU A 27 5.88 -1.99 0.74
N PHE A 28 5.34 -1.06 1.54
CA PHE A 28 4.65 0.12 1.03
C PHE A 28 5.61 1.05 0.29
N ASN A 29 6.82 1.25 0.81
CA ASN A 29 7.83 2.08 0.16
C ASN A 29 8.33 1.43 -1.14
N GLU A 30 8.55 0.12 -1.16
CA GLU A 30 8.89 -0.62 -2.38
C GLU A 30 7.79 -0.47 -3.44
N ARG A 31 6.52 -0.66 -3.04
CA ARG A 31 5.38 -0.45 -3.94
C ARG A 31 5.31 0.99 -4.47
N ALA A 32 5.63 1.99 -3.64
CA ALA A 32 5.66 3.38 -4.05
C ALA A 32 6.75 3.65 -5.11
N LEU A 33 7.94 3.05 -4.97
CA LEU A 33 9.00 3.15 -5.98
C LEU A 33 8.58 2.56 -7.33
N VAL A 34 7.89 1.42 -7.32
CA VAL A 34 7.32 0.81 -8.54
C VAL A 34 6.29 1.75 -9.18
N VAL A 35 5.39 2.32 -8.37
CA VAL A 35 4.39 3.29 -8.85
C VAL A 35 5.06 4.53 -9.45
N GLN A 36 6.20 4.95 -8.90
CA GLN A 36 6.93 6.08 -9.45
C GLN A 36 7.46 5.79 -10.85
N GLU A 37 7.98 4.59 -11.08
CA GLU A 37 8.43 4.17 -12.40
C GLU A 37 7.28 4.07 -13.39
N ILE A 38 6.14 3.52 -12.97
CA ILE A 38 4.90 3.52 -13.77
C ILE A 38 4.51 4.96 -14.14
N GLY A 39 4.63 5.92 -13.21
CA GLY A 39 4.40 7.34 -13.47
C GLY A 39 5.26 7.91 -14.60
N ARG A 40 6.57 7.58 -14.61
CA ARG A 40 7.49 8.00 -15.67
C ARG A 40 7.08 7.43 -17.03
N ILE A 41 6.76 6.14 -17.08
CA ILE A 41 6.31 5.45 -18.30
C ILE A 41 5.03 6.11 -18.83
N LYS A 42 4.01 6.29 -17.98
CA LYS A 42 2.74 6.91 -18.38
C LYS A 42 2.91 8.33 -18.88
N GLN A 43 3.83 9.10 -18.29
CA GLN A 43 4.10 10.48 -18.71
C GLN A 43 4.67 10.55 -20.14
N GLN A 44 5.49 9.58 -20.54
CA GLN A 44 6.06 9.53 -21.89
C GLN A 44 5.01 9.32 -22.99
N VAL A 45 3.89 8.70 -22.65
CA VAL A 45 2.79 8.37 -23.57
C VAL A 45 1.48 9.09 -23.24
N GLU A 46 1.54 10.12 -22.40
CA GLU A 46 0.41 10.95 -21.96
C GLU A 46 -0.80 10.13 -21.44
N MET A 47 -0.52 9.02 -20.74
CA MET A 47 -1.54 8.15 -20.15
C MET A 47 -2.06 8.67 -18.80
N PRO A 48 -3.36 8.45 -18.49
CA PRO A 48 -3.96 8.91 -17.25
C PRO A 48 -3.46 8.12 -16.02
N ILE A 49 -3.47 8.79 -14.86
CA ILE A 49 -3.17 8.17 -13.57
C ILE A 49 -4.27 7.17 -13.17
N TYR A 50 -5.53 7.59 -13.29
CA TYR A 50 -6.69 6.81 -12.84
C TYR A 50 -7.10 5.77 -13.90
N GLU A 51 -7.08 4.50 -13.51
CA GLU A 51 -7.44 3.36 -14.37
C GLU A 51 -8.31 2.37 -13.58
N PRO A 52 -9.65 2.51 -13.61
CA PRO A 52 -10.58 1.68 -12.82
C PRO A 52 -10.37 0.18 -13.00
N LYS A 53 -10.17 -0.27 -14.25
CA LYS A 53 -9.94 -1.68 -14.58
C LYS A 53 -8.71 -2.23 -13.86
N ARG A 54 -7.64 -1.42 -13.76
CA ARG A 54 -6.42 -1.84 -13.07
C ARG A 54 -6.64 -1.94 -11.56
N GLU A 55 -7.44 -1.06 -10.96
CA GLU A 55 -7.81 -1.13 -9.55
C GLU A 55 -8.64 -2.38 -9.25
N GLU A 56 -9.61 -2.71 -10.10
CA GLU A 56 -10.38 -3.96 -10.01
C GLU A 56 -9.51 -5.22 -10.08
N GLU A 57 -8.49 -5.22 -10.95
CA GLU A 57 -7.51 -6.31 -11.01
C GLU A 57 -6.71 -6.44 -9.71
N VAL A 58 -6.30 -5.32 -9.11
CA VAL A 58 -5.63 -5.34 -7.80
C VAL A 58 -6.55 -5.95 -6.74
N PHE A 59 -7.81 -5.53 -6.67
CA PHE A 59 -8.76 -6.10 -5.72
C PHE A 59 -8.99 -7.61 -5.95
N ARG A 60 -9.22 -8.01 -7.19
CA ARG A 60 -9.40 -9.44 -7.54
C ARG A 60 -8.20 -10.27 -7.11
N ASN A 61 -6.99 -9.76 -7.33
CA ASN A 61 -5.76 -10.43 -6.93
C ASN A 61 -5.69 -10.61 -5.41
N VAL A 62 -5.85 -9.53 -4.64
CA VAL A 62 -5.64 -9.59 -3.17
C VAL A 62 -6.75 -10.36 -2.48
N LEU A 63 -7.99 -10.26 -2.97
CA LEU A 63 -9.13 -11.01 -2.42
C LEU A 63 -9.06 -12.50 -2.81
N GLY A 64 -8.58 -12.81 -4.01
CA GLY A 64 -8.38 -14.20 -4.46
C GLY A 64 -7.28 -14.95 -3.69
N HIS A 65 -6.35 -14.22 -3.06
CA HIS A 65 -5.25 -14.77 -2.28
C HIS A 65 -5.41 -14.56 -0.76
N ASN A 66 -6.55 -14.05 -0.29
CA ASN A 66 -6.77 -13.85 1.14
C ASN A 66 -7.12 -15.17 1.84
N SER A 67 -6.12 -15.81 2.43
CA SER A 67 -6.27 -16.98 3.31
C SER A 67 -6.06 -16.65 4.80
N GLY A 68 -5.99 -15.36 5.13
CA GLY A 68 -5.71 -14.87 6.47
C GLY A 68 -6.97 -14.71 7.33
N PRO A 69 -6.80 -14.36 8.62
CA PRO A 69 -7.92 -14.16 9.54
C PRO A 69 -8.70 -12.85 9.27
N LEU A 70 -8.23 -12.00 8.36
CA LEU A 70 -8.95 -10.80 7.97
C LEU A 70 -10.08 -11.14 7.00
N PRO A 71 -11.30 -10.66 7.23
CA PRO A 71 -12.38 -10.84 6.26
C PRO A 71 -12.11 -10.01 5.00
N ASN A 72 -12.67 -10.45 3.87
CA ASN A 72 -12.43 -9.85 2.55
C ASN A 72 -12.79 -8.35 2.48
N ASP A 73 -13.81 -7.93 3.21
CA ASP A 73 -14.20 -6.52 3.30
C ASP A 73 -13.11 -5.66 3.99
N ALA A 74 -12.44 -6.19 5.02
CA ALA A 74 -11.34 -5.53 5.68
C ALA A 74 -10.12 -5.42 4.75
N VAL A 75 -9.78 -6.50 4.05
CA VAL A 75 -8.70 -6.47 3.03
C VAL A 75 -9.00 -5.44 1.95
N LYS A 76 -10.25 -5.40 1.44
CA LYS A 76 -10.67 -4.41 0.45
C LYS A 76 -10.45 -2.98 0.93
N ARG A 77 -10.90 -2.63 2.14
CA ARG A 77 -10.71 -1.28 2.72
C ARG A 77 -9.23 -0.88 2.87
N LEU A 78 -8.38 -1.82 3.26
CA LEU A 78 -6.93 -1.58 3.35
C LEU A 78 -6.34 -1.28 1.97
N PHE A 79 -6.69 -2.08 0.96
CA PHE A 79 -6.17 -1.89 -0.39
C PHE A 79 -6.73 -0.66 -1.10
N GLU A 80 -7.96 -0.24 -0.80
CA GLU A 80 -8.50 1.06 -1.23
C GLU A 80 -7.57 2.19 -0.76
N ARG A 81 -7.24 2.21 0.54
CA ARG A 81 -6.36 3.24 1.07
C ARG A 81 -4.95 3.20 0.49
N ILE A 82 -4.40 2.00 0.30
CA ILE A 82 -3.09 1.83 -0.34
C ILE A 82 -3.13 2.40 -1.77
N ILE A 83 -4.16 2.07 -2.57
CA ILE A 83 -4.29 2.57 -3.94
C ILE A 83 -4.41 4.11 -3.95
N ASP A 84 -5.20 4.70 -3.05
CA ASP A 84 -5.38 6.15 -2.95
C ASP A 84 -4.07 6.89 -2.67
N GLU A 85 -3.26 6.40 -1.72
CA GLU A 85 -1.95 6.99 -1.43
C GLU A 85 -1.00 6.87 -2.63
N MET A 86 -1.11 5.79 -3.38
CA MET A 86 -0.23 5.51 -4.52
C MET A 86 -0.57 6.40 -5.71
N ARG A 87 -1.86 6.66 -5.96
CA ARG A 87 -2.30 7.70 -6.90
C ARG A 87 -1.75 9.07 -6.49
N THR A 88 -1.74 9.38 -5.20
CA THR A 88 -1.22 10.66 -4.68
C THR A 88 0.29 10.78 -4.89
N VAL A 89 1.06 9.73 -4.62
CA VAL A 89 2.51 9.68 -4.91
C VAL A 89 2.77 9.90 -6.40
N GLN A 90 2.07 9.18 -7.26
CA GLN A 90 2.22 9.28 -8.72
C GLN A 90 1.90 10.70 -9.22
N LYS A 91 0.79 11.29 -8.77
CA LYS A 91 0.38 12.65 -9.13
C LYS A 91 1.45 13.67 -8.76
N LYS A 92 1.92 13.66 -7.51
CA LYS A 92 2.97 14.57 -7.02
C LYS A 92 4.27 14.45 -7.82
N GLN A 93 4.63 13.24 -8.22
CA GLN A 93 5.82 13.04 -9.05
C GLN A 93 5.64 13.61 -10.45
N MET A 94 4.52 13.30 -11.12
CA MET A 94 4.26 13.81 -12.48
C MET A 94 4.18 15.35 -12.52
N GLU A 95 3.63 15.98 -11.48
CA GLU A 95 3.64 17.44 -11.29
C GLU A 95 5.06 18.00 -11.16
N ARG A 96 5.93 17.35 -10.37
CA ARG A 96 7.34 17.74 -10.23
C ARG A 96 8.14 17.57 -11.53
N SER A 97 7.83 16.55 -12.31
CA SER A 97 8.45 16.33 -13.62
C SER A 97 7.85 17.20 -14.73
N GLY A 98 6.80 17.97 -14.44
CA GLY A 98 5.97 18.67 -15.42
C GLY A 98 6.04 20.20 -15.43
N GLY A 99 6.99 20.88 -14.76
CA GLY A 99 7.09 22.35 -14.86
C GLY A 99 8.50 22.96 -14.68
N PRO A 100 8.77 24.20 -15.15
CA PRO A 100 8.16 24.95 -16.25
C PRO A 100 8.99 24.81 -17.55
N GLY A 101 8.38 24.29 -18.62
CA GLY A 101 9.07 24.06 -19.90
C GLY A 101 8.18 23.51 -21.01
N ARG A 102 6.88 23.83 -20.97
CA ARG A 102 5.97 23.77 -22.11
C ARG A 102 5.29 25.13 -22.22
#